data_AF-A0A813FVX3-F1
#
_entry.id   AF-A0A813FVX3-F1
#
_cell.length_a   1.000
_cell.length_b   1.000
_cell.length_c   1.000
_cell.angle_alpha   90.00
_cell.angle_beta   90.00
_cell.angle_gamma   90.00
#
_symmetry.space_group_name_H-M   'P 1'
#
loop_
_entity.id
_entity.type
_entity.pdbx_description
1 polymer ?
#
loop_
_entity_poly.entity_id
_entity_poly.type
_entity_poly.pdbx_seq_one_letter_code
_entity_poly.pdbx_strand_id
1 'polypeptide(L)'
;MGAFSYLAMSAAVVTGAVSLPLLAKSFAFDNSLTGTLVLGTITVAILLAAAGLLSWAVFFLGKDEQVRLELFTETAVLNGPGIKLVNPLGYRKAIKIKAQMLGTMDFVKIKDSLTGKERVERGPQLLFLGPYEEVKECGQGITLSKTEYLTVTDQLSGNRIVARGPCVWFPTTPHEKASGRHTAIALQEDEYIRLKDEATGQRWVQQGKALVVLESTWKVEGEVRKAWTLKTFEYVRLLDSVTGKVTVHRGEKTVFPGPNENLLDGDKLSAIDLKVDEYVRIEDQSDGEIRVVAGTSQVFLGPNERVMDGGKKKAIQVDEEHAALVRDASTGQQSLKTDKQLFVPGPHEKIEEVRDLIKLADHEAMIIKDKDGQLHFHYGNHEKHTSTEPKSFFLQPYAEIVQLWWSSGLRRAKRDLCIERFDCRAQYMWFEFDCRTTDNVELVLEVTMFWEAVDLAKMIRSTGNLPGDVYNQARSQFIKHVAKVTLKRFMEELHSISSSIHTEDANFYESRGVKIHSLEVTRYSCSDKRTSEVLQQIIEETTNRLNRLSQAESENFGFA
;
A
#
# COMPACT_ATOMS: atom_id res chain seq x y z
N MET A 1 16.48 6.93 -86.17
CA MET A 1 16.08 7.76 -87.33
C MET A 1 16.70 9.13 -87.15
N GLY A 2 17.43 9.62 -88.15
CA GLY A 2 18.16 10.89 -88.09
C GLY A 2 19.64 10.72 -88.43
N ALA A 3 19.92 10.33 -89.67
CA ALA A 3 21.25 10.31 -90.25
C ALA A 3 21.60 11.72 -90.74
N PHE A 4 22.75 12.26 -90.34
CA PHE A 4 23.48 13.23 -91.16
C PHE A 4 24.99 12.98 -91.01
N SER A 5 25.52 12.47 -92.11
CA SER A 5 26.90 12.40 -92.55
C SER A 5 27.78 13.56 -92.11
N TYR A 6 28.99 13.28 -91.61
CA TYR A 6 30.21 13.85 -92.18
C TYR A 6 31.37 12.88 -92.05
N LEU A 7 32.06 12.73 -93.18
CA LEU A 7 33.16 11.83 -93.47
C LEU A 7 34.36 12.05 -92.53
N ALA A 8 34.84 10.92 -92.02
CA ALA A 8 36.23 10.48 -92.03
C ALA A 8 37.34 11.55 -92.13
N MET A 9 38.07 11.72 -91.03
CA MET A 9 39.52 11.90 -91.11
C MET A 9 40.18 11.05 -90.00
N SER A 10 40.27 9.75 -90.28
CA SER A 10 41.05 8.80 -89.50
C SER A 10 42.52 8.87 -89.90
N ALA A 11 43.37 8.84 -88.88
CA ALA A 11 44.81 8.86 -88.91
C ALA A 11 45.46 7.80 -89.82
N ALA A 12 46.59 8.18 -90.42
CA ALA A 12 47.61 7.25 -90.86
C ALA A 12 49.00 7.86 -90.59
N VAL A 13 49.46 7.72 -89.35
CA VAL A 13 50.89 7.65 -89.05
C VAL A 13 51.23 6.17 -88.99
N VAL A 14 52.18 5.73 -89.82
CA VAL A 14 53.19 4.68 -89.54
C VAL A 14 53.72 4.11 -90.87
N THR A 15 55.01 4.40 -91.10
CA THR A 15 56.04 3.67 -91.86
C THR A 15 55.88 3.39 -93.35
N GLY A 16 56.93 3.71 -94.10
CA GLY A 16 57.23 3.04 -95.37
C GLY A 16 58.01 3.92 -96.34
N ALA A 17 59.32 4.03 -96.13
CA ALA A 17 60.23 4.63 -97.09
C ALA A 17 60.24 3.81 -98.40
N VAL A 18 59.72 4.38 -99.50
CA VAL A 18 60.07 4.01 -100.88
C VAL A 18 60.03 5.26 -101.77
N SER A 19 61.24 5.65 -102.18
CA SER A 19 61.70 6.45 -103.31
C SER A 19 60.74 7.00 -104.41
N LEU A 20 60.87 8.33 -104.64
CA LEU A 20 61.11 9.05 -105.93
C LEU A 20 59.93 9.33 -106.93
N PRO A 21 60.03 10.37 -107.80
CA PRO A 21 59.47 11.72 -107.63
C PRO A 21 58.45 12.11 -108.72
N LEU A 22 57.41 12.89 -108.41
CA LEU A 22 56.52 13.44 -109.44
C LEU A 22 55.77 14.69 -108.97
N LEU A 23 56.51 15.80 -108.80
CA LEU A 23 55.97 17.17 -108.88
C LEU A 23 57.10 18.21 -108.87
N ALA A 24 58.01 18.08 -109.83
CA ALA A 24 58.93 19.15 -110.20
C ALA A 24 58.68 19.50 -111.66
N LYS A 25 57.79 20.47 -111.91
CA LYS A 25 57.74 21.31 -113.12
C LYS A 25 56.62 22.34 -113.01
N SER A 26 56.95 23.48 -112.38
CA SER A 26 56.54 24.84 -112.79
C SER A 26 56.68 25.77 -111.58
N PHE A 27 57.87 26.34 -111.40
CA PHE A 27 58.14 27.70 -110.94
C PHE A 27 59.65 27.77 -110.76
N ALA A 28 60.31 28.41 -111.73
CA ALA A 28 61.73 28.71 -111.69
C ALA A 28 61.98 29.64 -110.50
N PHE A 29 62.76 29.16 -109.54
CA PHE A 29 63.32 30.00 -108.49
C PHE A 29 64.84 29.86 -108.55
N ASP A 30 65.50 31.01 -108.75
CA ASP A 30 66.94 31.15 -108.87
C ASP A 30 67.68 30.56 -107.66
N ASN A 31 68.78 29.89 -107.96
CA ASN A 31 69.77 29.41 -106.99
C ASN A 31 70.38 30.59 -106.23
N SER A 32 69.75 30.99 -105.14
CA SER A 32 70.33 31.88 -104.14
C SER A 32 70.07 31.32 -102.75
N LEU A 33 71.12 31.29 -101.92
CA LEU A 33 71.14 30.78 -100.55
C LEU A 33 70.06 31.40 -99.63
N THR A 34 69.44 32.50 -100.06
CA THR A 34 68.40 33.27 -99.35
C THR A 34 66.98 32.70 -99.52
N GLY A 35 66.65 32.08 -100.66
CA GLY A 35 65.32 31.51 -100.91
C GLY A 35 65.01 30.27 -100.05
N THR A 36 66.02 29.44 -99.79
CA THR A 36 65.93 28.28 -98.89
C THR A 36 65.80 28.68 -97.42
N LEU A 37 66.33 29.85 -97.03
CA LEU A 37 66.28 30.36 -95.65
C LEU A 37 64.92 30.98 -95.32
N VAL A 38 64.26 31.67 -96.26
CA VAL A 38 62.92 32.25 -96.08
C VAL A 38 61.81 31.17 -96.13
N LEU A 39 61.92 30.19 -97.03
CA LEU A 39 61.01 29.03 -96.99
C LEU A 39 61.24 28.21 -95.71
N GLY A 40 62.48 28.10 -95.25
CA GLY A 40 62.84 27.45 -93.98
C GLY A 40 62.26 28.17 -92.76
N THR A 41 62.29 29.51 -92.69
CA THR A 41 61.72 30.25 -91.56
C THR A 41 60.20 30.30 -91.58
N ILE A 42 59.56 30.39 -92.75
CA ILE A 42 58.09 30.29 -92.87
C ILE A 42 57.60 28.88 -92.54
N THR A 43 58.30 27.83 -93.01
CA THR A 43 57.96 26.45 -92.64
C THR A 43 58.20 26.18 -91.17
N VAL A 44 59.25 26.72 -90.56
CA VAL A 44 59.50 26.65 -89.11
C VAL A 44 58.47 27.47 -88.32
N ALA A 45 58.05 28.65 -88.77
CA ALA A 45 57.01 29.45 -88.12
C ALA A 45 55.62 28.81 -88.25
N ILE A 46 55.28 28.22 -89.40
CA ILE A 46 54.06 27.42 -89.60
C ILE A 46 54.13 26.14 -88.75
N LEU A 47 55.30 25.47 -88.65
CA LEU A 47 55.49 24.32 -87.77
C LEU A 47 55.39 24.68 -86.29
N LEU A 48 55.89 25.84 -85.87
CA LEU A 48 55.79 26.34 -84.50
C LEU A 48 54.37 26.82 -84.19
N ALA A 49 53.69 27.50 -85.12
CA ALA A 49 52.30 27.88 -84.99
C ALA A 49 51.37 26.66 -85.02
N ALA A 50 51.64 25.67 -85.88
CA ALA A 50 50.94 24.40 -85.91
C ALA A 50 51.22 23.57 -84.65
N ALA A 51 52.45 23.52 -84.14
CA ALA A 51 52.80 22.86 -82.89
C ALA A 51 52.19 23.56 -81.67
N GLY A 52 52.09 24.90 -81.69
CA GLY A 52 51.38 25.70 -80.69
C GLY A 52 49.86 25.49 -80.75
N LEU A 53 49.27 25.39 -81.94
CA LEU A 53 47.86 25.06 -82.14
C LEU A 53 47.57 23.60 -81.76
N LEU A 54 48.48 22.66 -82.04
CA LEU A 54 48.39 21.25 -81.65
C LEU A 54 48.52 21.06 -80.14
N SER A 55 49.44 21.77 -79.48
CA SER A 55 49.56 21.71 -78.02
C SER A 55 48.37 22.36 -77.32
N TRP A 56 47.71 23.33 -77.97
CA TRP A 56 46.46 23.91 -77.49
C TRP A 56 45.25 22.97 -77.74
N ALA A 57 45.25 22.21 -78.83
CA ALA A 57 44.16 21.32 -79.25
C ALA A 57 44.18 19.92 -78.62
N VAL A 58 45.31 19.47 -78.07
CA VAL A 58 45.49 18.08 -77.62
C VAL A 58 45.54 18.01 -76.09
N PHE A 59 44.53 17.37 -75.50
CA PHE A 59 44.50 17.10 -74.06
C PHE A 59 44.72 15.62 -73.77
N PHE A 60 45.77 15.33 -73.02
CA PHE A 60 46.03 14.01 -72.46
C PHE A 60 45.29 13.87 -71.13
N LEU A 61 44.25 13.03 -71.13
CA LEU A 61 43.43 12.75 -69.95
C LEU A 61 43.73 11.38 -69.38
N GLY A 62 44.11 11.35 -68.10
CA GLY A 62 44.13 10.15 -67.27
C GLY A 62 42.74 9.56 -67.03
N LYS A 63 42.68 8.41 -66.35
CA LYS A 63 41.41 7.73 -66.03
C LYS A 63 40.52 8.53 -65.06
N ASP A 64 41.11 9.43 -64.29
CA ASP A 64 40.51 10.28 -63.26
C ASP A 64 40.47 11.75 -63.65
N GLU A 65 40.61 12.07 -64.95
CA GLU A 65 40.68 13.44 -65.42
C GLU A 65 39.64 13.70 -66.50
N GLN A 66 39.06 14.90 -66.48
CA GLN A 66 38.16 15.41 -67.50
C GLN A 66 38.62 16.79 -67.97
N VAL A 67 38.34 17.13 -69.22
CA VAL A 67 38.48 18.53 -69.70
C VAL A 67 37.10 19.14 -69.77
N ARG A 68 36.91 20.28 -69.10
CA ARG A 68 35.75 21.16 -69.24
C ARG A 68 36.10 22.24 -70.26
N LEU A 69 35.35 22.27 -71.35
CA LEU A 69 35.50 23.22 -72.47
C LEU A 69 34.36 24.23 -72.39
N GLU A 70 34.69 25.49 -72.21
CA GLU A 70 33.75 26.60 -72.39
C GLU A 70 33.73 26.94 -73.88
N LEU A 71 32.74 26.45 -74.64
CA LEU A 71 32.51 26.85 -76.04
C LEU A 71 31.89 28.25 -76.08
N PHE A 72 31.69 28.80 -77.29
CA PHE A 72 31.07 30.12 -77.44
C PHE A 72 29.59 30.16 -77.01
N THR A 73 28.90 29.02 -77.02
CA THR A 73 27.46 28.91 -76.68
C THR A 73 27.18 27.97 -75.51
N GLU A 74 27.97 26.90 -75.35
CA GLU A 74 27.71 25.84 -74.37
C GLU A 74 29.01 25.40 -73.67
N THR A 75 28.87 24.81 -72.49
CA THR A 75 30.00 24.13 -71.83
C THR A 75 29.90 22.64 -72.16
N ALA A 76 31.00 22.01 -72.52
CA ALA A 76 31.09 20.57 -72.77
C ALA A 76 32.14 19.94 -71.86
N VAL A 77 31.92 18.68 -71.47
CA VAL A 77 32.89 17.92 -70.65
C VAL A 77 33.28 16.65 -71.38
N LEU A 78 34.59 16.42 -71.47
CA LEU A 78 35.16 15.22 -72.06
C LEU A 78 35.88 14.43 -70.97
N ASN A 79 35.37 13.24 -70.64
CA ASN A 79 35.95 12.35 -69.66
C ASN A 79 37.08 11.51 -70.27
N GLY A 80 38.13 11.26 -69.49
CA GLY A 80 39.18 10.29 -69.83
C GLY A 80 38.73 8.83 -69.65
N PRO A 81 39.62 7.85 -69.89
CA PRO A 81 40.99 8.02 -70.35
C PRO A 81 41.10 8.18 -71.87
N GLY A 82 42.15 8.87 -72.34
CA GLY A 82 42.51 8.94 -73.75
C GLY A 82 42.95 10.33 -74.20
N ILE A 83 43.43 10.42 -75.44
CA ILE A 83 43.75 11.70 -76.08
C ILE A 83 42.45 12.29 -76.61
N LYS A 84 42.08 13.48 -76.12
CA LYS A 84 40.93 14.22 -76.64
C LYS A 84 41.45 15.39 -77.47
N LEU A 85 41.16 15.34 -78.78
CA LEU A 85 41.50 16.40 -79.72
C LEU A 85 40.31 17.33 -79.85
N VAL A 86 40.49 18.59 -79.47
CA VAL A 86 39.47 19.62 -79.46
C VAL A 86 39.88 20.73 -80.43
N ASN A 87 38.93 21.31 -81.16
CA ASN A 87 39.24 22.37 -82.12
C ASN A 87 39.73 23.63 -81.38
N PRO A 88 40.97 24.11 -81.59
CA PRO A 88 41.56 25.22 -80.83
C PRO A 88 40.87 26.56 -81.08
N LEU A 89 40.08 26.69 -82.16
CA LEU A 89 39.27 27.89 -82.46
C LEU A 89 37.83 27.78 -81.96
N GLY A 90 37.42 26.64 -81.39
CA GLY A 90 36.02 26.35 -81.04
C GLY A 90 35.63 26.58 -79.58
N TYR A 91 36.60 26.82 -78.70
CA TYR A 91 36.37 27.06 -77.26
C TYR A 91 37.10 28.31 -76.78
N ARG A 92 36.51 29.00 -75.82
CA ARG A 92 37.05 30.19 -75.16
C ARG A 92 38.06 29.81 -74.07
N LYS A 93 37.79 28.74 -73.34
CA LYS A 93 38.61 28.28 -72.22
C LYS A 93 38.52 26.77 -72.08
N ALA A 94 39.64 26.12 -71.83
CA ALA A 94 39.71 24.71 -71.53
C ALA A 94 40.39 24.53 -70.17
N ILE A 95 39.71 23.87 -69.23
CA ILE A 95 40.24 23.59 -67.90
C ILE A 95 40.24 22.08 -67.68
N LYS A 96 41.39 21.56 -67.28
CA LYS A 96 41.53 20.18 -66.86
C LYS A 96 41.10 20.05 -65.39
N ILE A 97 40.08 19.24 -65.13
CA ILE A 97 39.49 19.01 -63.80
C ILE A 97 39.70 17.54 -63.45
N LYS A 98 40.14 17.25 -62.22
CA LYS A 98 40.20 15.88 -61.72
C LYS A 98 38.83 15.43 -61.24
N ALA A 99 38.43 14.22 -61.59
CA ALA A 99 37.26 13.57 -61.07
C ALA A 99 37.40 13.39 -59.55
N GLN A 100 36.29 13.54 -58.83
CA GLN A 100 36.29 13.39 -57.39
C GLN A 100 36.10 11.91 -57.04
N MET A 101 37.08 11.31 -56.40
CA MET A 101 36.96 9.93 -55.92
C MET A 101 36.10 9.92 -54.65
N LEU A 102 34.92 9.31 -54.74
CA LEU A 102 34.04 9.11 -53.58
C LEU A 102 34.32 7.75 -52.97
N GLY A 103 34.76 7.72 -51.71
CA GLY A 103 34.85 6.50 -50.93
C GLY A 103 33.45 5.95 -50.59
N THR A 104 33.40 4.74 -50.02
CA THR A 104 32.13 4.06 -49.68
C THR A 104 31.24 4.85 -48.72
N MET A 105 31.82 5.74 -47.92
CA MET A 105 31.11 6.58 -46.95
C MET A 105 30.92 8.02 -47.42
N ASP A 106 31.44 8.41 -48.58
CA ASP A 106 31.41 9.80 -49.01
C ASP A 106 30.16 10.07 -49.87
N PHE A 107 29.59 11.26 -49.71
CA PHE A 107 28.57 11.80 -50.61
C PHE A 107 28.90 13.24 -50.99
N VAL A 108 28.44 13.64 -52.18
CA VAL A 108 28.60 15.00 -52.68
C VAL A 108 27.25 15.54 -53.14
N LYS A 109 26.93 16.75 -52.69
CA LYS A 109 25.80 17.53 -53.20
C LYS A 109 26.28 18.38 -54.37
N ILE A 110 25.68 18.15 -55.52
CA ILE A 110 26.00 18.81 -56.79
C ILE A 110 24.88 19.76 -57.13
N LYS A 111 25.22 20.98 -57.53
CA LYS A 111 24.28 21.95 -58.07
C LYS A 111 24.61 22.23 -59.53
N ASP A 112 23.60 22.15 -60.38
CA ASP A 112 23.69 22.63 -61.75
C ASP A 112 23.53 24.15 -61.76
N SER A 113 24.56 24.86 -62.20
CA SER A 113 24.62 26.33 -62.27
C SER A 113 23.65 26.91 -63.30
N LEU A 114 23.22 26.14 -64.30
CA LEU A 114 22.27 26.59 -65.35
C LEU A 114 20.83 26.38 -64.92
N THR A 115 20.49 25.18 -64.44
CA THR A 115 19.10 24.83 -64.08
C THR A 115 18.76 25.09 -62.61
N GLY A 116 19.78 25.29 -61.77
CA GLY A 116 19.63 25.41 -60.32
C GLY A 116 19.26 24.11 -59.61
N LYS A 117 19.11 22.99 -60.35
CA LYS A 117 18.75 21.69 -59.78
C LYS A 117 19.90 21.14 -58.95
N GLU A 118 19.56 20.61 -57.78
CA GLU A 118 20.51 19.96 -56.88
C GLU A 118 20.28 18.45 -56.91
N ARG A 119 21.37 17.67 -56.84
CA ARG A 119 21.32 16.20 -56.69
C ARG A 119 22.42 15.72 -55.76
N VAL A 120 22.23 14.54 -55.16
CA VAL A 120 23.20 13.93 -54.25
C VAL A 120 23.77 12.67 -54.89
N GLU A 121 25.09 12.59 -54.98
CA GLU A 121 25.81 11.42 -55.49
C GLU A 121 26.54 10.72 -54.34
N ARG A 122 26.33 9.41 -54.19
CA ARG A 122 26.93 8.57 -53.14
C ARG A 122 28.05 7.71 -53.69
N GLY A 123 29.08 7.42 -52.89
CA GLY A 123 30.12 6.46 -53.26
C GLY A 123 29.70 4.98 -53.11
N PRO A 124 30.60 4.03 -53.44
CA PRO A 124 31.91 4.26 -54.03
C PRO A 124 31.81 4.46 -55.55
N GLN A 125 32.19 5.64 -56.05
CA GLN A 125 32.26 5.93 -57.48
C GLN A 125 33.27 7.02 -57.79
N LEU A 126 33.79 7.01 -59.01
CA LEU A 126 34.60 8.10 -59.54
C LEU A 126 33.67 9.14 -60.16
N LEU A 127 33.40 10.22 -59.43
CA LEU A 127 32.42 11.23 -59.81
C LEU A 127 33.03 12.22 -60.82
N PHE A 128 32.46 12.24 -62.02
CA PHE A 128 32.73 13.24 -63.05
C PHE A 128 31.62 14.29 -63.01
N LEU A 129 32.01 15.56 -62.89
CA LEU A 129 31.06 16.68 -62.90
C LEU A 129 30.64 16.99 -64.33
N GLY A 130 29.33 17.12 -64.56
CA GLY A 130 28.76 17.59 -65.82
C GLY A 130 29.17 19.03 -66.17
N PRO A 131 28.73 19.52 -67.34
CA PRO A 131 29.23 20.78 -67.90
C PRO A 131 28.93 22.03 -67.09
N TYR A 132 27.78 22.06 -66.41
CA TYR A 132 27.37 23.17 -65.55
C TYR A 132 27.31 22.76 -64.08
N GLU A 133 27.89 21.61 -63.73
CA GLU A 133 27.82 21.09 -62.37
C GLU A 133 28.96 21.61 -61.50
N GLU A 134 28.59 22.07 -60.31
CA GLU A 134 29.48 22.53 -59.27
C GLU A 134 29.23 21.78 -57.97
N VAL A 135 30.31 21.49 -57.25
CA VAL A 135 30.25 20.84 -55.94
C VAL A 135 29.84 21.88 -54.90
N LYS A 136 28.68 21.67 -54.29
CA LYS A 136 28.16 22.55 -53.24
C LYS A 136 28.66 22.13 -51.86
N GLU A 137 28.60 20.83 -51.56
CA GLU A 137 28.92 20.29 -50.24
C GLU A 137 29.48 18.87 -50.39
N CYS A 138 30.55 18.57 -49.67
CA CYS A 138 31.08 17.21 -49.51
C CYS A 138 30.83 16.77 -48.06
N GLY A 139 30.32 15.57 -47.87
CA GLY A 139 30.04 15.03 -46.53
C GLY A 139 30.25 13.52 -46.45
N GLN A 140 30.13 13.00 -45.24
CA GLN A 140 30.21 11.57 -44.97
C GLN A 140 28.86 11.05 -44.47
N GLY A 141 28.50 9.85 -44.91
CA GLY A 141 27.33 9.13 -44.45
C GLY A 141 27.38 8.87 -42.95
N ILE A 142 26.22 8.96 -42.30
CA ILE A 142 26.12 8.75 -40.86
C ILE A 142 25.90 7.26 -40.63
N THR A 143 26.88 6.59 -40.01
CA THR A 143 26.74 5.18 -39.64
C THR A 143 25.91 5.06 -38.37
N LEU A 144 24.86 4.24 -38.42
CA LEU A 144 23.98 3.92 -37.32
C LEU A 144 24.20 2.47 -36.90
N SER A 145 24.46 2.25 -35.61
CA SER A 145 24.45 0.92 -35.00
C SER A 145 23.03 0.39 -34.80
N LYS A 146 22.87 -0.88 -34.42
CA LYS A 146 21.55 -1.51 -34.19
C LYS A 146 20.68 -0.79 -33.15
N THR A 147 21.29 -0.04 -32.25
CA THR A 147 20.63 0.69 -31.15
C THR A 147 20.53 2.19 -31.42
N GLU A 148 20.97 2.67 -32.58
CA GLU A 148 20.94 4.08 -32.92
C GLU A 148 19.92 4.37 -34.02
N TYR A 149 19.38 5.57 -33.98
CA TYR A 149 18.51 6.12 -35.00
C TYR A 149 18.79 7.62 -35.18
N LEU A 150 18.35 8.19 -36.30
CA LEU A 150 18.35 9.62 -36.52
C LEU A 150 17.02 10.05 -37.14
N THR A 151 16.66 11.32 -36.92
CA THR A 151 15.47 11.91 -37.53
C THR A 151 15.93 12.76 -38.72
N VAL A 152 15.46 12.40 -39.90
CA VAL A 152 15.67 13.12 -41.15
C VAL A 152 14.52 14.10 -41.32
N THR A 153 14.83 15.38 -41.51
CA THR A 153 13.83 16.38 -41.89
C THR A 153 14.14 16.87 -43.28
N ASP A 154 13.18 16.74 -44.19
CA ASP A 154 13.22 17.44 -45.47
C ASP A 154 12.87 18.92 -45.24
N GLN A 155 13.80 19.82 -45.54
CA GLN A 155 13.65 21.25 -45.31
C GLN A 155 12.64 21.91 -46.26
N LEU A 156 12.32 21.32 -47.41
CA LEU A 156 11.34 21.88 -48.33
C LEU A 156 9.91 21.48 -47.95
N SER A 157 9.67 20.18 -47.76
CA SER A 157 8.34 19.68 -47.44
C SER A 157 8.00 19.76 -45.94
N GLY A 158 9.01 19.86 -45.07
CA GLY A 158 8.85 19.74 -43.63
C GLY A 158 8.64 18.30 -43.14
N ASN A 159 8.62 17.32 -44.05
CA ASN A 159 8.40 15.92 -43.70
C ASN A 159 9.55 15.38 -42.86
N ARG A 160 9.20 14.61 -41.81
CA ARG A 160 10.15 14.02 -40.87
C ARG A 160 10.07 12.50 -40.89
N ILE A 161 11.19 11.84 -41.16
CA ILE A 161 11.31 10.38 -41.25
C ILE A 161 12.38 9.93 -40.27
N VAL A 162 12.23 8.76 -39.67
CA VAL A 162 13.23 8.17 -38.78
C VAL A 162 14.01 7.08 -39.51
N ALA A 163 15.33 7.23 -39.59
CA ALA A 163 16.24 6.21 -40.11
C ALA A 163 16.74 5.34 -38.96
N ARG A 164 16.48 4.02 -39.03
CA ARG A 164 16.82 3.04 -37.99
C ARG A 164 18.08 2.27 -38.38
N GLY A 165 19.00 2.07 -37.45
CA GLY A 165 20.14 1.19 -37.68
C GLY A 165 19.77 -0.30 -37.69
N PRO A 166 20.69 -1.20 -38.10
CA PRO A 166 22.04 -0.93 -38.54
C PRO A 166 22.09 -0.52 -40.03
N CYS A 167 22.45 0.72 -40.33
CA CYS A 167 22.61 1.19 -41.70
C CYS A 167 23.54 2.41 -41.77
N VAL A 168 24.02 2.73 -42.97
CA VAL A 168 24.67 4.02 -43.21
C VAL A 168 23.66 4.91 -43.91
N TRP A 169 23.29 6.01 -43.25
CA TRP A 169 22.37 6.97 -43.81
C TRP A 169 23.10 7.97 -44.70
N PHE A 170 22.53 8.21 -45.88
CA PHE A 170 22.93 9.25 -46.81
C PHE A 170 21.70 10.10 -47.15
N PRO A 171 21.85 11.43 -47.33
CA PRO A 171 20.77 12.26 -47.85
C PRO A 171 20.33 11.76 -49.23
N THR A 172 19.04 11.46 -49.41
CA THR A 172 18.50 11.02 -50.72
C THR A 172 18.13 12.24 -51.56
N THR A 173 17.57 13.26 -50.90
CA THR A 173 17.29 14.55 -51.52
C THR A 173 18.26 15.64 -51.02
N PRO A 174 18.53 16.69 -51.81
CA PRO A 174 19.48 17.75 -51.43
C PRO A 174 19.10 18.52 -50.16
N HIS A 175 17.80 18.54 -49.85
CA HIS A 175 17.17 19.32 -48.78
C HIS A 175 16.93 18.51 -47.50
N GLU A 176 17.27 17.22 -47.50
CA GLU A 176 17.27 16.42 -46.29
C GLU A 176 18.41 16.85 -45.37
N LYS A 177 18.06 17.05 -44.10
CA LYS A 177 19.01 17.28 -43.02
C LYS A 177 18.76 16.25 -41.92
N ALA A 178 19.80 15.51 -41.57
CA ALA A 178 19.77 14.62 -40.41
C ALA A 178 19.91 15.41 -39.11
N SER A 179 19.19 14.95 -38.08
CA SER A 179 19.43 15.33 -36.70
C SER A 179 20.72 14.67 -36.16
N GLY A 180 21.04 14.96 -34.90
CA GLY A 180 22.06 14.17 -34.17
C GLY A 180 21.67 12.69 -34.08
N ARG A 181 22.66 11.85 -33.75
CA ARG A 181 22.42 10.44 -33.45
C ARG A 181 21.68 10.32 -32.12
N HIS A 182 20.63 9.51 -32.10
CA HIS A 182 19.84 9.21 -30.93
C HIS A 182 19.94 7.72 -30.62
N THR A 183 19.90 7.36 -29.34
CA THR A 183 19.91 5.98 -28.89
C THR A 183 18.49 5.51 -28.64
N ALA A 184 18.13 4.36 -29.17
CA ALA A 184 16.86 3.69 -28.93
C ALA A 184 16.76 3.25 -27.46
N ILE A 185 15.56 3.28 -26.92
CA ILE A 185 15.31 2.91 -25.53
C ILE A 185 15.18 1.39 -25.47
N ALA A 186 16.13 0.73 -24.82
CA ALA A 186 16.09 -0.71 -24.61
C ALA A 186 15.30 -1.02 -23.34
N LEU A 187 14.22 -1.79 -23.47
CA LEU A 187 13.40 -2.29 -22.38
C LEU A 187 13.78 -3.73 -22.05
N GLN A 188 13.81 -4.07 -20.77
CA GLN A 188 13.89 -5.44 -20.27
C GLN A 188 12.52 -6.13 -20.24
N GLU A 189 12.49 -7.42 -19.89
CA GLU A 189 11.25 -8.22 -19.81
C GLU A 189 10.25 -7.70 -18.77
N ASP A 190 10.73 -7.09 -17.68
CA ASP A 190 9.93 -6.52 -16.60
C ASP A 190 9.75 -4.99 -16.75
N GLU A 191 10.11 -4.39 -17.87
CA GLU A 191 10.07 -2.93 -18.05
C GLU A 191 9.00 -2.47 -19.03
N TYR A 192 8.53 -1.24 -18.83
CA TYR A 192 7.62 -0.56 -19.73
C TYR A 192 7.91 0.94 -19.82
N ILE A 193 7.41 1.54 -20.89
CA ILE A 193 7.46 2.99 -21.12
C ILE A 193 6.13 3.46 -21.71
N ARG A 194 5.69 4.65 -21.31
CA ARG A 194 4.48 5.29 -21.86
C ARG A 194 4.87 6.20 -23.01
N LEU A 195 4.17 6.05 -24.12
CA LEU A 195 4.38 6.82 -25.33
C LEU A 195 3.09 7.56 -25.68
N LYS A 196 3.26 8.77 -26.18
CA LYS A 196 2.21 9.58 -26.76
C LYS A 196 2.61 10.04 -28.14
N ASP A 197 1.74 9.83 -29.11
CA ASP A 197 1.87 10.45 -30.41
C ASP A 197 1.34 11.89 -30.32
N GLU A 198 2.19 12.88 -30.57
CA GLU A 198 1.82 14.30 -30.54
C GLU A 198 0.90 14.69 -31.70
N ALA A 199 0.91 13.93 -32.81
CA ALA A 199 0.07 14.22 -33.97
C ALA A 199 -1.38 13.78 -33.75
N THR A 200 -1.59 12.54 -33.29
CA THR A 200 -2.94 11.98 -33.05
C THR A 200 -3.43 12.18 -31.62
N GLY A 201 -2.53 12.46 -30.67
CA GLY A 201 -2.82 12.46 -29.24
C GLY A 201 -2.94 11.07 -28.63
N GLN A 202 -2.78 9.99 -29.42
CA GLN A 202 -2.93 8.62 -28.95
C GLN A 202 -1.84 8.25 -27.94
N ARG A 203 -2.25 7.60 -26.84
CA ARG A 203 -1.35 7.09 -25.80
C ARG A 203 -1.34 5.57 -25.79
N TRP A 204 -0.16 4.98 -25.62
CA TRP A 204 -0.02 3.55 -25.41
C TRP A 204 1.18 3.22 -24.52
N VAL A 205 1.26 1.97 -24.08
CA VAL A 205 2.37 1.46 -23.29
C VAL A 205 3.13 0.45 -24.12
N GLN A 206 4.44 0.64 -24.23
CA GLN A 206 5.34 -0.36 -24.79
C GLN A 206 5.92 -1.17 -23.63
N GLN A 207 5.68 -2.47 -23.63
CA GLN A 207 5.98 -3.38 -22.52
C GLN A 207 6.91 -4.52 -22.95
N GLY A 208 7.69 -5.04 -22.01
CA GLY A 208 8.56 -6.20 -22.18
C GLY A 208 9.79 -5.92 -23.05
N LYS A 209 10.56 -6.99 -23.31
CA LYS A 209 11.85 -6.91 -23.99
C LYS A 209 11.70 -6.36 -25.42
N ALA A 210 12.00 -5.08 -25.59
CA ALA A 210 11.84 -4.37 -26.85
C ALA A 210 12.88 -3.26 -27.00
N LEU A 211 13.28 -2.98 -28.24
CA LEU A 211 14.11 -1.84 -28.58
C LEU A 211 13.22 -0.76 -29.20
N VAL A 212 12.88 0.25 -28.40
CA VAL A 212 11.92 1.29 -28.76
C VAL A 212 12.64 2.43 -29.47
N VAL A 213 12.37 2.57 -30.76
CA VAL A 213 12.78 3.73 -31.55
C VAL A 213 11.61 4.70 -31.61
N LEU A 214 11.83 5.94 -31.17
CA LEU A 214 10.80 6.97 -31.22
C LEU A 214 10.59 7.44 -32.66
N GLU A 215 9.35 7.42 -33.13
CA GLU A 215 9.00 8.06 -34.40
C GLU A 215 8.99 9.59 -34.26
N SER A 216 8.96 10.29 -35.39
CA SER A 216 9.16 11.74 -35.45
C SER A 216 8.12 12.56 -34.67
N THR A 217 6.93 11.98 -34.43
CA THR A 217 5.83 12.59 -33.68
C THR A 217 5.66 11.97 -32.29
N TRP A 218 6.43 10.95 -31.94
CA TRP A 218 6.28 10.25 -30.67
C TRP A 218 7.07 10.94 -29.58
N LYS A 219 6.47 11.00 -28.40
CA LYS A 219 7.07 11.54 -27.19
C LYS A 219 6.92 10.55 -26.05
N VAL A 220 7.98 10.43 -25.25
CA VAL A 220 7.96 9.65 -24.02
C VAL A 220 7.24 10.46 -22.94
N GLU A 221 6.24 9.85 -22.31
CA GLU A 221 5.59 10.37 -21.12
C GLU A 221 6.21 9.73 -19.86
N GLY A 222 7.22 10.39 -19.29
CA GLY A 222 7.91 9.94 -18.07
C GLY A 222 9.23 9.22 -18.32
N GLU A 223 9.53 8.23 -17.49
CA GLU A 223 10.76 7.42 -17.55
C GLU A 223 10.42 5.94 -17.77
N VAL A 224 11.43 5.13 -18.10
CA VAL A 224 11.30 3.67 -18.10
C VAL A 224 11.00 3.20 -16.68
N ARG A 225 9.94 2.40 -16.52
CA ARG A 225 9.51 1.89 -15.22
C ARG A 225 9.44 0.38 -15.25
N LYS A 226 9.63 -0.23 -14.07
CA LYS A 226 9.40 -1.65 -13.87
C LYS A 226 7.93 -1.95 -13.65
N ALA A 227 7.47 -3.03 -14.27
CA ALA A 227 6.18 -3.65 -14.05
C ALA A 227 6.12 -4.30 -12.67
N TRP A 228 4.90 -4.55 -12.20
CA TRP A 228 4.70 -5.16 -10.89
C TRP A 228 4.71 -6.67 -11.02
N THR A 229 5.81 -7.31 -10.64
CA THR A 229 5.86 -8.77 -10.47
C THR A 229 5.19 -9.15 -9.15
N LEU A 230 4.09 -9.88 -9.24
CA LEU A 230 3.30 -10.34 -8.11
C LEU A 230 3.64 -11.79 -7.75
N LYS A 231 3.66 -12.08 -6.46
CA LYS A 231 3.62 -13.46 -5.92
C LYS A 231 2.18 -13.99 -5.90
N THR A 232 2.03 -15.28 -5.58
CA THR A 232 0.72 -15.96 -5.48
C THR A 232 -0.27 -15.25 -4.55
N PHE A 233 0.22 -14.67 -3.44
CA PHE A 233 -0.59 -13.96 -2.45
C PHE A 233 -0.59 -12.43 -2.64
N GLU A 234 0.03 -11.90 -3.69
CA GLU A 234 0.10 -10.46 -3.94
C GLU A 234 -0.92 -10.02 -5.01
N TYR A 235 -1.33 -8.77 -4.95
CA TYR A 235 -2.18 -8.15 -5.95
C TYR A 235 -1.93 -6.64 -6.06
N VAL A 236 -2.34 -6.06 -7.19
CA VAL A 236 -2.35 -4.60 -7.42
C VAL A 236 -3.71 -4.16 -7.92
N ARG A 237 -4.09 -2.94 -7.56
CA ARG A 237 -5.27 -2.26 -8.08
C ARG A 237 -4.82 -1.10 -8.96
N LEU A 238 -5.27 -1.10 -10.21
CA LEU A 238 -4.95 -0.07 -11.18
C LEU A 238 -6.18 0.79 -11.41
N LEU A 239 -6.05 2.10 -11.23
CA LEU A 239 -7.09 3.09 -11.50
C LEU A 239 -6.83 3.71 -12.87
N ASP A 240 -7.77 3.54 -13.79
CA ASP A 240 -7.77 4.30 -15.04
C ASP A 240 -8.20 5.74 -14.78
N SER A 241 -7.28 6.68 -14.99
CA SER A 241 -7.50 8.12 -14.80
C SER A 241 -8.52 8.74 -15.76
N VAL A 242 -8.86 8.06 -16.87
CA VAL A 242 -9.85 8.56 -17.84
C VAL A 242 -11.24 7.99 -17.54
N THR A 243 -11.33 6.67 -17.35
CA THR A 243 -12.63 6.01 -17.14
C THR A 243 -13.06 5.97 -15.67
N GLY A 244 -12.13 6.18 -14.74
CA GLY A 244 -12.35 5.98 -13.30
C GLY A 244 -12.48 4.51 -12.89
N LYS A 245 -12.34 3.56 -13.84
CA LYS A 245 -12.48 2.13 -13.57
C LYS A 245 -11.25 1.62 -12.82
N VAL A 246 -11.49 0.90 -11.73
CA VAL A 246 -10.44 0.18 -10.98
C VAL A 246 -10.40 -1.28 -11.43
N THR A 247 -9.24 -1.76 -11.86
CA THR A 247 -8.98 -3.15 -12.23
C THR A 247 -8.08 -3.82 -11.20
N VAL A 248 -8.38 -5.06 -10.83
CA VAL A 248 -7.62 -5.81 -9.82
C VAL A 248 -6.87 -6.95 -10.48
N HIS A 249 -5.56 -6.97 -10.30
CA HIS A 249 -4.68 -8.01 -10.81
C HIS A 249 -4.13 -8.82 -9.64
N ARG A 250 -4.56 -10.07 -9.50
CA ARG A 250 -4.15 -10.99 -8.44
C ARG A 250 -3.35 -12.19 -8.96
N GLY A 251 -2.59 -12.81 -8.05
CA GLY A 251 -1.86 -14.06 -8.29
C GLY A 251 -0.52 -13.84 -8.99
N GLU A 252 0.24 -14.93 -9.14
CA GLU A 252 1.59 -14.91 -9.70
C GLU A 252 1.58 -14.51 -11.18
N LYS A 253 1.95 -13.25 -11.45
CA LYS A 253 2.10 -12.68 -12.79
C LYS A 253 2.80 -11.32 -12.75
N THR A 254 3.36 -10.93 -13.88
CA THR A 254 3.86 -9.57 -14.11
C THR A 254 2.73 -8.69 -14.65
N VAL A 255 2.42 -7.60 -13.96
CA VAL A 255 1.33 -6.69 -14.31
C VAL A 255 1.92 -5.41 -14.91
N PHE A 256 1.51 -5.12 -16.14
CA PHE A 256 1.81 -3.88 -16.83
C PHE A 256 0.58 -2.96 -16.80
N PRO A 257 0.73 -1.67 -16.50
CA PRO A 257 -0.39 -0.74 -16.53
C PRO A 257 -0.77 -0.40 -17.98
N GLY A 258 -2.04 -0.11 -18.19
CA GLY A 258 -2.53 0.55 -19.38
C GLY A 258 -2.04 2.00 -19.52
N PRO A 259 -2.40 2.68 -20.63
CA PRO A 259 -1.84 3.99 -20.98
C PRO A 259 -2.19 5.09 -19.96
N ASN A 260 -3.38 5.00 -19.37
CA ASN A 260 -3.90 5.97 -18.40
C ASN A 260 -4.09 5.37 -17.00
N GLU A 261 -3.65 4.13 -16.79
CA GLU A 261 -3.80 3.43 -15.53
C GLU A 261 -2.66 3.80 -14.58
N ASN A 262 -2.99 4.09 -13.33
CA ASN A 262 -2.01 4.35 -12.28
C ASN A 262 -2.29 3.43 -11.09
N LEU A 263 -1.25 3.15 -10.30
CA LEU A 263 -1.39 2.33 -9.11
C LEU A 263 -2.21 3.08 -8.05
N LEU A 264 -3.28 2.47 -7.56
CA LEU A 264 -4.20 3.09 -6.61
C LEU A 264 -3.59 3.16 -5.20
N ASP A 265 -2.95 2.08 -4.75
CA ASP A 265 -2.54 1.88 -3.35
C ASP A 265 -1.08 2.29 -3.06
N GLY A 266 -0.40 2.90 -4.02
CA GLY A 266 1.00 3.31 -3.91
C GLY A 266 2.02 2.16 -4.01
N ASP A 267 1.68 0.95 -3.52
CA ASP A 267 2.50 -0.26 -3.66
C ASP A 267 1.62 -1.52 -3.85
N LYS A 268 2.27 -2.68 -4.04
CA LYS A 268 1.65 -4.00 -4.08
C LYS A 268 1.01 -4.35 -2.74
N LEU A 269 -0.20 -4.90 -2.80
CA LEU A 269 -0.93 -5.37 -1.62
C LEU A 269 -0.77 -6.88 -1.46
N SER A 270 -0.84 -7.35 -0.21
CA SER A 270 -0.87 -8.77 0.12
C SER A 270 -2.29 -9.21 0.48
N ALA A 271 -2.68 -10.40 0.04
CA ALA A 271 -3.93 -11.04 0.42
C ALA A 271 -3.98 -11.26 1.93
N ILE A 272 -5.18 -11.18 2.48
CA ILE A 272 -5.43 -11.42 3.90
C ILE A 272 -5.55 -12.92 4.09
N ASP A 273 -4.57 -13.51 4.76
CA ASP A 273 -4.57 -14.93 5.10
C ASP A 273 -5.35 -15.14 6.40
N LEU A 274 -6.46 -15.87 6.29
CA LEU A 274 -7.35 -16.21 7.39
C LEU A 274 -7.11 -17.65 7.85
N LYS A 275 -7.07 -17.84 9.17
CA LYS A 275 -7.11 -19.16 9.81
C LYS A 275 -8.54 -19.67 10.00
N VAL A 276 -8.67 -20.91 10.47
CA VAL A 276 -9.97 -21.56 10.77
C VAL A 276 -10.80 -20.71 11.74
N ASP A 277 -10.15 -20.11 12.74
CA ASP A 277 -10.75 -19.29 13.80
C ASP A 277 -10.75 -17.79 13.49
N GLU A 278 -10.48 -17.37 12.26
CA GLU A 278 -10.38 -15.97 11.88
C GLU A 278 -11.43 -15.57 10.83
N TYR A 279 -11.83 -14.30 10.88
CA TYR A 279 -12.71 -13.69 9.90
C TYR A 279 -12.29 -12.25 9.60
N VAL A 280 -12.71 -11.73 8.45
CA VAL A 280 -12.53 -10.33 8.06
C VAL A 280 -13.83 -9.80 7.48
N ARG A 281 -14.14 -8.55 7.83
CA ARG A 281 -15.28 -7.80 7.28
C ARG A 281 -14.77 -6.83 6.23
N ILE A 282 -15.37 -6.88 5.05
CA ILE A 282 -14.99 -6.07 3.91
C ILE A 282 -16.22 -5.31 3.44
N GLU A 283 -16.07 -4.01 3.28
CA GLU A 283 -17.10 -3.10 2.76
C GLU A 283 -16.71 -2.66 1.35
N ASP A 284 -17.64 -2.78 0.41
CA ASP A 284 -17.51 -2.14 -0.89
C ASP A 284 -17.93 -0.67 -0.77
N GLN A 285 -17.01 0.24 -1.09
CA GLN A 285 -17.23 1.68 -0.95
C GLN A 285 -18.20 2.25 -1.98
N SER A 286 -18.57 1.50 -3.01
CA SER A 286 -19.45 1.99 -4.08
C SER A 286 -20.94 1.85 -3.77
N ASP A 287 -21.34 0.78 -3.09
CA ASP A 287 -22.73 0.51 -2.70
C ASP A 287 -22.93 0.37 -1.18
N GLY A 288 -21.84 0.26 -0.41
CA GLY A 288 -21.88 0.03 1.04
C GLY A 288 -22.17 -1.43 1.42
N GLU A 289 -22.10 -2.37 0.47
CA GLU A 289 -22.32 -3.78 0.76
C GLU A 289 -21.18 -4.33 1.63
N ILE A 290 -21.54 -4.98 2.74
CA ILE A 290 -20.59 -5.60 3.65
C ILE A 290 -20.62 -7.11 3.43
N ARG A 291 -19.48 -7.69 3.09
CA ARG A 291 -19.30 -9.14 3.09
C ARG A 291 -18.35 -9.58 4.20
N VAL A 292 -18.68 -10.71 4.82
CA VAL A 292 -17.86 -11.32 5.86
C VAL A 292 -17.27 -12.60 5.30
N VAL A 293 -15.94 -12.72 5.35
CA VAL A 293 -15.23 -13.92 4.93
C VAL A 293 -14.58 -14.55 6.15
N ALA A 294 -14.81 -15.84 6.36
CA ALA A 294 -14.31 -16.58 7.51
C ALA A 294 -13.75 -17.95 7.13
N GLY A 295 -12.94 -18.51 8.02
CA GLY A 295 -12.28 -19.80 7.84
C GLY A 295 -11.03 -19.71 6.96
N THR A 296 -10.38 -20.86 6.73
CA THR A 296 -9.11 -20.93 6.01
C THR A 296 -9.24 -20.49 4.56
N SER A 297 -8.85 -19.25 4.28
CA SER A 297 -9.01 -18.63 2.96
C SER A 297 -8.03 -17.47 2.79
N GLN A 298 -7.59 -17.27 1.54
CA GLN A 298 -6.84 -16.08 1.14
C GLN A 298 -7.79 -15.08 0.50
N VAL A 299 -7.97 -13.94 1.17
CA VAL A 299 -8.93 -12.92 0.77
C VAL A 299 -8.23 -11.78 0.04
N PHE A 300 -8.63 -11.55 -1.21
CA PHE A 300 -8.20 -10.44 -2.04
C PHE A 300 -9.28 -9.36 -2.06
N LEU A 301 -8.88 -8.10 -1.89
CA LEU A 301 -9.80 -6.98 -2.00
C LEU A 301 -10.16 -6.71 -3.46
N GLY A 302 -11.45 -6.47 -3.68
CA GLY A 302 -12.01 -5.99 -4.93
C GLY A 302 -11.65 -4.54 -5.25
N PRO A 303 -12.20 -4.02 -6.36
CA PRO A 303 -11.86 -2.70 -6.89
C PRO A 303 -12.09 -1.57 -5.87
N ASN A 304 -13.26 -1.57 -5.25
CA ASN A 304 -13.71 -0.53 -4.31
C ASN A 304 -13.80 -1.05 -2.88
N GLU A 305 -13.24 -2.23 -2.61
CA GLU A 305 -13.35 -2.86 -1.30
C GLU A 305 -12.33 -2.30 -0.31
N ARG A 306 -12.77 -2.16 0.93
CA ARG A 306 -11.95 -1.76 2.07
C ARG A 306 -12.20 -2.68 3.27
N VAL A 307 -11.12 -2.99 3.98
CA VAL A 307 -11.20 -3.75 5.23
C VAL A 307 -11.73 -2.87 6.34
N MET A 308 -12.72 -3.38 7.06
CA MET A 308 -13.29 -2.71 8.24
C MET A 308 -12.56 -3.11 9.53
N ASP A 309 -12.93 -2.48 10.64
CA ASP A 309 -12.71 -3.03 11.99
C ASP A 309 -11.24 -3.26 12.41
N GLY A 310 -10.28 -2.63 11.71
CA GLY A 310 -8.86 -2.75 11.98
C GLY A 310 -8.21 -4.03 11.43
N GLY A 311 -8.91 -4.81 10.59
CA GLY A 311 -8.34 -5.99 9.94
C GLY A 311 -9.06 -7.29 10.28
N LYS A 312 -8.29 -8.37 10.32
CA LYS A 312 -8.77 -9.70 10.70
C LYS A 312 -9.03 -9.79 12.19
N LYS A 313 -10.10 -10.51 12.56
CA LYS A 313 -10.54 -10.75 13.93
C LYS A 313 -10.69 -12.25 14.18
N LYS A 314 -10.68 -12.64 15.46
CA LYS A 314 -10.96 -14.01 15.86
C LYS A 314 -12.46 -14.22 16.04
N ALA A 315 -12.95 -15.32 15.50
CA ALA A 315 -14.29 -15.81 15.73
C ALA A 315 -14.44 -16.28 17.19
N ILE A 316 -15.66 -16.27 17.70
CA ILE A 316 -15.96 -16.68 19.07
C ILE A 316 -16.37 -18.14 19.07
N GLN A 317 -15.73 -18.96 19.87
CA GLN A 317 -16.21 -20.32 20.13
C GLN A 317 -17.43 -20.22 21.05
N VAL A 318 -18.61 -20.48 20.50
CA VAL A 318 -19.85 -20.62 21.28
C VAL A 318 -20.00 -22.09 21.63
N ASP A 319 -20.05 -22.39 22.92
CA ASP A 319 -20.12 -23.74 23.46
C ASP A 319 -21.05 -23.81 24.68
N GLU A 320 -20.89 -24.81 25.54
CA GLU A 320 -21.72 -24.93 26.75
C GLU A 320 -21.40 -23.86 27.79
N GLU A 321 -20.22 -23.25 27.76
CA GLU A 321 -19.74 -22.30 28.76
C GLU A 321 -19.69 -20.86 28.24
N HIS A 322 -19.63 -20.65 26.93
CA HIS A 322 -19.51 -19.31 26.32
C HIS A 322 -20.62 -19.05 25.31
N ALA A 323 -21.25 -17.88 25.40
CA ALA A 323 -22.23 -17.37 24.45
C ALA A 323 -21.81 -16.00 23.89
N ALA A 324 -22.25 -15.68 22.67
CA ALA A 324 -21.95 -14.38 22.06
C ALA A 324 -23.16 -13.44 22.13
N LEU A 325 -22.99 -12.25 22.72
CA LEU A 325 -23.98 -11.18 22.63
C LEU A 325 -23.72 -10.37 21.36
N VAL A 326 -24.71 -10.34 20.50
CA VAL A 326 -24.61 -9.75 19.16
C VAL A 326 -25.65 -8.64 19.02
N ARG A 327 -25.20 -7.47 18.61
CA ARG A 327 -26.06 -6.35 18.24
C ARG A 327 -26.13 -6.23 16.72
N ASP A 328 -27.32 -6.22 16.17
CA ASP A 328 -27.55 -5.84 14.79
C ASP A 328 -27.43 -4.31 14.65
N ALA A 329 -26.52 -3.85 13.81
CA ALA A 329 -26.24 -2.45 13.56
C ALA A 329 -27.38 -1.74 12.79
N SER A 330 -28.19 -2.50 12.04
CA SER A 330 -29.30 -1.95 11.25
C SER A 330 -30.54 -1.69 12.10
N THR A 331 -30.90 -2.64 12.96
CA THR A 331 -32.08 -2.57 13.83
C THR A 331 -31.78 -2.04 15.23
N GLY A 332 -30.52 -2.13 15.67
CA GLY A 332 -30.12 -1.88 17.05
C GLY A 332 -30.49 -3.02 18.01
N GLN A 333 -31.06 -4.12 17.51
CA GLN A 333 -31.53 -5.22 18.34
C GLN A 333 -30.36 -6.08 18.83
N GLN A 334 -30.36 -6.43 20.12
CA GLN A 334 -29.44 -7.38 20.71
C GLN A 334 -30.05 -8.78 20.70
N SER A 335 -29.24 -9.77 20.37
CA SER A 335 -29.59 -11.19 20.44
C SER A 335 -28.43 -11.96 21.07
N LEU A 336 -28.77 -12.99 21.84
CA LEU A 336 -27.79 -13.90 22.44
C LEU A 336 -27.71 -15.16 21.57
N LYS A 337 -26.50 -15.52 21.15
CA LYS A 337 -26.24 -16.74 20.37
C LYS A 337 -25.64 -17.80 21.29
N THR A 338 -26.37 -18.90 21.48
CA THR A 338 -26.01 -20.02 22.36
C THR A 338 -25.78 -21.33 21.60
N ASP A 339 -26.00 -21.35 20.28
CA ASP A 339 -25.83 -22.55 19.47
C ASP A 339 -24.36 -22.92 19.37
N LYS A 340 -24.01 -24.18 19.65
CA LYS A 340 -22.63 -24.67 19.67
C LYS A 340 -21.99 -24.59 18.28
N GLN A 341 -21.15 -23.59 18.06
CA GLN A 341 -20.43 -23.38 16.80
C GLN A 341 -19.31 -22.36 16.97
N LEU A 342 -18.43 -22.28 15.97
CA LEU A 342 -17.54 -21.14 15.82
C LEU A 342 -18.35 -19.98 15.24
N PHE A 343 -18.75 -19.04 16.10
CA PHE A 343 -19.59 -17.92 15.72
C PHE A 343 -18.81 -16.82 15.01
N VAL A 344 -19.28 -16.48 13.81
CA VAL A 344 -18.82 -15.37 13.00
C VAL A 344 -20.01 -14.42 12.79
N PRO A 345 -19.86 -13.12 13.07
CA PRO A 345 -20.95 -12.18 12.88
C PRO A 345 -21.28 -11.99 11.39
N GLY A 346 -22.56 -11.83 11.08
CA GLY A 346 -23.02 -11.44 9.75
C GLY A 346 -22.62 -10.00 9.35
N PRO A 347 -23.00 -9.55 8.14
CA PRO A 347 -22.66 -8.23 7.58
C PRO A 347 -22.95 -7.03 8.51
N HIS A 348 -24.16 -7.02 9.08
CA HIS A 348 -24.65 -5.96 9.95
C HIS A 348 -24.60 -6.34 11.43
N GLU A 349 -24.09 -7.53 11.76
CA GLU A 349 -23.97 -7.96 13.15
C GLU A 349 -22.64 -7.49 13.74
N LYS A 350 -22.71 -7.03 14.98
CA LYS A 350 -21.55 -6.63 15.77
C LYS A 350 -21.56 -7.37 17.09
N ILE A 351 -20.47 -8.06 17.38
CA ILE A 351 -20.24 -8.67 18.69
C ILE A 351 -20.01 -7.55 19.70
N GLU A 352 -20.80 -7.55 20.78
CA GLU A 352 -20.61 -6.62 21.91
C GLU A 352 -19.76 -7.23 22.99
N GLU A 353 -20.11 -8.43 23.44
CA GLU A 353 -19.43 -9.13 24.52
C GLU A 353 -19.59 -10.65 24.39
N VAL A 354 -18.64 -11.37 24.99
CA VAL A 354 -18.75 -12.81 25.22
C VAL A 354 -19.28 -12.98 26.64
N ARG A 355 -20.36 -13.76 26.78
CA ARG A 355 -21.01 -14.03 28.07
C ARG A 355 -20.70 -15.45 28.51
N ASP A 356 -20.15 -15.56 29.71
CA ASP A 356 -19.89 -16.84 30.33
C ASP A 356 -21.17 -17.41 30.96
N LEU A 357 -21.28 -18.74 31.00
CA LEU A 357 -22.38 -19.44 31.63
C LEU A 357 -22.33 -19.21 33.14
N ILE A 358 -23.38 -18.60 33.68
CA ILE A 358 -23.52 -18.40 35.12
C ILE A 358 -23.98 -19.71 35.74
N LYS A 359 -23.11 -20.33 36.54
CA LYS A 359 -23.39 -21.56 37.30
C LYS A 359 -23.57 -21.21 38.78
N LEU A 360 -24.79 -21.32 39.31
CA LEU A 360 -25.07 -21.08 40.73
C LEU A 360 -24.80 -22.34 41.56
N ALA A 361 -24.10 -22.21 42.69
CA ALA A 361 -24.04 -23.27 43.70
C ALA A 361 -25.37 -23.38 44.46
N ASP A 362 -25.64 -24.51 45.12
CA ASP A 362 -26.95 -24.78 45.76
C ASP A 362 -27.38 -23.71 46.78
N HIS A 363 -26.42 -23.04 47.39
CA HIS A 363 -26.65 -21.99 48.39
C HIS A 363 -26.64 -20.58 47.80
N GLU A 364 -26.29 -20.41 46.53
CA GLU A 364 -26.20 -19.09 45.92
C GLU A 364 -27.50 -18.71 45.24
N ALA A 365 -27.70 -17.40 45.12
CA ALA A 365 -28.76 -16.83 44.32
C ALA A 365 -28.27 -15.56 43.64
N MET A 366 -28.89 -15.24 42.51
CA MET A 366 -28.63 -14.02 41.75
C MET A 366 -29.94 -13.33 41.41
N ILE A 367 -29.87 -12.00 41.38
CA ILE A 367 -30.99 -11.15 41.00
C ILE A 367 -30.65 -10.53 39.65
N ILE A 368 -31.51 -10.76 38.67
CA ILE A 368 -31.37 -10.24 37.32
C ILE A 368 -32.49 -9.26 37.08
N LYS A 369 -32.16 -8.12 36.51
CA LYS A 369 -33.14 -7.14 36.07
C LYS A 369 -33.25 -7.19 34.56
N ASP A 370 -34.44 -7.47 34.06
CA ASP A 370 -34.73 -7.51 32.63
C ASP A 370 -34.94 -6.09 32.07
N LYS A 371 -35.07 -5.97 30.74
CA LYS A 371 -35.29 -4.72 30.01
C LYS A 371 -36.51 -3.91 30.51
N ASP A 372 -37.55 -4.59 30.99
CA ASP A 372 -38.79 -3.98 31.48
C ASP A 372 -38.65 -3.53 32.95
N GLY A 373 -37.47 -3.72 33.55
CA GLY A 373 -37.20 -3.43 34.96
C GLY A 373 -37.74 -4.48 35.93
N GLN A 374 -38.26 -5.61 35.42
CA GLN A 374 -38.71 -6.72 36.24
C GLN A 374 -37.51 -7.47 36.84
N LEU A 375 -37.64 -7.87 38.10
CA LEU A 375 -36.61 -8.60 38.82
C LEU A 375 -36.90 -10.11 38.77
N HIS A 376 -35.95 -10.86 38.25
CA HIS A 376 -35.91 -12.32 38.23
C HIS A 376 -34.94 -12.81 39.30
N PHE A 377 -35.38 -13.81 40.07
CA PHE A 377 -34.62 -14.35 41.20
C PHE A 377 -34.23 -15.78 40.88
N HIS A 378 -32.97 -15.98 40.50
CA HIS A 378 -32.44 -17.30 40.22
C HIS A 378 -31.76 -17.85 41.47
N TYR A 379 -32.22 -19.01 41.94
CA TYR A 379 -31.64 -19.72 43.06
C TYR A 379 -30.80 -20.88 42.56
N GLY A 380 -29.78 -21.31 43.28
CA GLY A 380 -29.10 -22.57 43.00
C GLY A 380 -29.82 -23.78 43.57
N ASN A 381 -30.58 -23.60 44.66
CA ASN A 381 -31.31 -24.67 45.34
C ASN A 381 -32.52 -25.15 44.53
N HIS A 382 -32.52 -26.42 44.15
CA HIS A 382 -33.61 -27.13 43.43
C HIS A 382 -34.99 -27.00 44.09
N GLU A 383 -35.08 -26.84 45.40
CA GLU A 383 -36.37 -26.71 46.10
C GLU A 383 -37.01 -25.33 45.97
N LYS A 384 -36.19 -24.29 45.80
CA LYS A 384 -36.65 -22.90 45.61
C LYS A 384 -36.84 -22.54 44.13
N HIS A 385 -36.48 -23.45 43.22
CA HIS A 385 -36.70 -23.27 41.79
C HIS A 385 -38.18 -23.34 41.45
N THR A 386 -38.66 -22.36 40.69
CA THR A 386 -39.87 -22.57 39.89
C THR A 386 -39.50 -23.55 38.78
N SER A 387 -40.31 -24.59 38.52
CA SER A 387 -39.96 -25.76 37.68
C SER A 387 -39.43 -25.49 36.26
N THR A 388 -39.42 -24.23 35.83
CA THR A 388 -39.02 -23.75 34.50
C THR A 388 -37.62 -23.13 34.44
N GLU A 389 -36.95 -22.87 35.57
CA GLU A 389 -35.66 -22.17 35.56
C GLU A 389 -34.45 -23.12 35.72
N PRO A 390 -33.48 -23.09 34.80
CA PRO A 390 -32.27 -23.90 34.92
C PRO A 390 -31.29 -23.30 35.94
N LYS A 391 -30.59 -24.17 36.68
CA LYS A 391 -29.54 -23.81 37.66
C LYS A 391 -28.38 -23.02 37.03
N SER A 392 -28.10 -23.29 35.77
CA SER A 392 -27.10 -22.59 34.97
C SER A 392 -27.77 -21.93 33.79
N PHE A 393 -27.47 -20.67 33.56
CA PHE A 393 -28.08 -19.89 32.50
C PHE A 393 -27.10 -18.86 31.95
N PHE A 394 -27.36 -18.42 30.73
CA PHE A 394 -26.71 -17.23 30.18
C PHE A 394 -27.58 -16.00 30.47
N LEU A 395 -26.92 -14.88 30.80
CA LEU A 395 -27.60 -13.61 30.93
C LEU A 395 -28.30 -13.26 29.61
N GLN A 396 -29.60 -12.94 29.65
CA GLN A 396 -30.40 -12.64 28.47
C GLN A 396 -30.06 -11.25 27.89
N PRO A 397 -30.32 -10.99 26.58
CA PRO A 397 -30.10 -9.67 25.99
C PRO A 397 -30.79 -8.57 26.79
N TYR A 398 -30.16 -7.40 26.93
CA TYR A 398 -30.64 -6.27 27.74
C TYR A 398 -30.80 -6.50 29.25
N ALA A 399 -30.62 -7.74 29.73
CA ALA A 399 -30.66 -8.02 31.16
C ALA A 399 -29.35 -7.62 31.84
N GLU A 400 -29.46 -7.14 33.07
CA GLU A 400 -28.34 -6.72 33.92
C GLU A 400 -28.35 -7.48 35.25
N ILE A 401 -27.17 -7.78 35.77
CA ILE A 401 -27.03 -8.35 37.11
C ILE A 401 -27.21 -7.22 38.13
N VAL A 402 -28.10 -7.42 39.10
CA VAL A 402 -28.32 -6.42 40.14
C VAL A 402 -27.19 -6.47 41.16
N GLN A 403 -26.47 -5.37 41.28
CA GLN A 403 -25.40 -5.18 42.25
C GLN A 403 -25.92 -4.43 43.48
N LEU A 404 -25.68 -4.96 44.67
CA LEU A 404 -25.99 -4.29 45.94
C LEU A 404 -24.73 -3.93 46.71
N TRP A 405 -24.74 -2.75 47.36
CA TRP A 405 -23.62 -2.25 48.15
C TRP A 405 -23.92 -2.38 49.63
N TRP A 406 -23.38 -3.43 50.23
CA TRP A 406 -23.54 -3.76 51.64
C TRP A 406 -22.48 -3.07 52.49
N SER A 407 -22.85 -2.79 53.75
CA SER A 407 -21.93 -2.23 54.72
C SER A 407 -21.01 -3.29 55.30
N SER A 408 -19.72 -3.02 55.26
CA SER A 408 -18.68 -3.91 55.75
C SER A 408 -18.03 -3.36 57.04
N GLY A 409 -17.09 -4.13 57.58
CA GLY A 409 -16.35 -3.76 58.78
C GLY A 409 -17.16 -3.88 60.07
N LEU A 410 -16.49 -3.60 61.19
CA LEU A 410 -16.99 -3.99 62.51
C LEU A 410 -18.17 -3.17 63.01
N ARG A 411 -18.13 -1.86 62.74
CA ARG A 411 -19.19 -0.90 63.10
C ARG A 411 -20.13 -0.57 61.93
N ARG A 412 -20.00 -1.27 60.79
CA ARG A 412 -20.82 -1.09 59.57
C ARG A 412 -20.88 0.36 59.06
N ALA A 413 -19.78 1.09 59.18
CA ALA A 413 -19.73 2.54 58.92
C ALA A 413 -19.71 2.92 57.43
N LYS A 414 -19.26 2.02 56.54
CA LYS A 414 -19.12 2.28 55.10
C LYS A 414 -19.84 1.20 54.28
N ARG A 415 -20.40 1.58 53.13
CA ARG A 415 -21.02 0.68 52.13
C ARG A 415 -20.06 0.45 50.98
N ASP A 416 -19.12 -0.46 51.18
CA ASP A 416 -18.01 -0.73 50.26
C ASP A 416 -17.95 -2.20 49.80
N LEU A 417 -18.86 -3.06 50.26
CA LEU A 417 -18.94 -4.45 49.82
C LEU A 417 -19.98 -4.59 48.71
N CYS A 418 -19.52 -4.70 47.46
CA CYS A 418 -20.38 -5.01 46.32
C CYS A 418 -20.73 -6.51 46.30
N ILE A 419 -22.02 -6.82 46.24
CA ILE A 419 -22.56 -8.17 46.19
C ILE A 419 -23.40 -8.35 44.93
N GLU A 420 -23.04 -9.36 44.14
CA GLU A 420 -23.77 -9.78 42.94
C GLU A 420 -24.39 -11.18 43.13
N ARG A 421 -23.69 -12.03 43.89
CA ARG A 421 -24.10 -13.39 44.25
C ARG A 421 -24.42 -13.44 45.74
N PHE A 422 -25.66 -13.75 46.05
CA PHE A 422 -26.18 -13.81 47.42
C PHE A 422 -26.03 -15.23 47.97
N ASP A 423 -25.30 -15.39 49.05
CA ASP A 423 -25.26 -16.66 49.79
C ASP A 423 -26.48 -16.73 50.72
N CYS A 424 -27.30 -17.75 50.51
CA CYS A 424 -28.53 -18.02 51.24
C CYS A 424 -28.29 -18.94 52.46
N ARG A 425 -27.05 -19.31 52.79
CA ARG A 425 -26.75 -20.03 54.04
C ARG A 425 -26.78 -19.10 55.24
N ALA A 426 -26.85 -19.70 56.43
CA ALA A 426 -26.57 -19.00 57.67
C ALA A 426 -25.12 -18.47 57.65
N GLN A 427 -25.00 -17.16 57.74
CA GLN A 427 -23.76 -16.42 57.79
C GLN A 427 -23.46 -15.98 59.22
N TYR A 428 -22.20 -16.11 59.59
CA TYR A 428 -21.69 -15.52 60.82
C TYR A 428 -21.34 -14.05 60.58
N MET A 429 -21.80 -13.17 61.46
CA MET A 429 -21.24 -11.83 61.58
C MET A 429 -21.02 -11.48 63.04
N TRP A 430 -19.96 -10.73 63.28
CA TRP A 430 -19.72 -10.10 64.56
C TRP A 430 -19.59 -8.60 64.33
N PHE A 431 -19.93 -7.84 65.36
CA PHE A 431 -19.91 -6.39 65.34
C PHE A 431 -19.73 -5.85 66.74
N GLU A 432 -19.24 -4.62 66.82
CA GLU A 432 -19.09 -3.92 68.09
C GLU A 432 -19.88 -2.62 68.08
N PHE A 433 -20.32 -2.18 69.24
CA PHE A 433 -20.86 -0.85 69.43
C PHE A 433 -20.72 -0.40 70.87
N ASP A 434 -20.72 0.92 71.03
CA ASP A 434 -20.69 1.56 72.35
C ASP A 434 -22.13 1.71 72.86
N CYS A 435 -22.34 1.36 74.13
CA CYS A 435 -23.59 1.56 74.86
C CYS A 435 -23.29 2.04 76.29
N ARG A 436 -24.32 2.49 76.99
CA ARG A 436 -24.19 3.01 78.34
C ARG A 436 -25.27 2.44 79.25
N THR A 437 -24.88 2.03 80.46
CA THR A 437 -25.79 1.52 81.49
C THR A 437 -26.48 2.65 82.25
N THR A 438 -27.49 2.32 83.08
CA THR A 438 -28.22 3.33 83.90
C THR A 438 -27.31 4.04 84.90
N ASP A 439 -26.28 3.36 85.42
CA ASP A 439 -25.24 3.91 86.29
C ASP A 439 -24.13 4.67 85.54
N ASN A 440 -24.39 5.04 84.28
CA ASN A 440 -23.53 5.87 83.44
C ASN A 440 -22.14 5.25 83.15
N VAL A 441 -22.05 3.92 83.14
CA VAL A 441 -20.84 3.20 82.71
C VAL A 441 -20.89 3.00 81.20
N GLU A 442 -19.86 3.47 80.50
CA GLU A 442 -19.70 3.25 79.07
C GLU A 442 -19.10 1.87 78.80
N LEU A 443 -19.80 1.08 78.00
CA LEU A 443 -19.43 -0.28 77.62
C LEU A 443 -19.26 -0.37 76.11
N VAL A 444 -18.22 -1.08 75.69
CA VAL A 444 -18.10 -1.58 74.31
C VAL A 444 -18.54 -3.04 74.34
N LEU A 445 -19.61 -3.34 73.60
CA LEU A 445 -20.12 -4.70 73.46
C LEU A 445 -19.66 -5.28 72.14
N GLU A 446 -19.08 -6.47 72.18
CA GLU A 446 -18.85 -7.32 71.01
C GLU A 446 -19.97 -8.36 70.96
N VAL A 447 -20.72 -8.33 69.86
CA VAL A 447 -21.87 -9.20 69.63
C VAL A 447 -21.63 -10.03 68.40
N THR A 448 -21.97 -11.30 68.50
CA THR A 448 -21.97 -12.25 67.40
C THR A 448 -23.39 -12.62 67.04
N MET A 449 -23.60 -12.88 65.76
CA MET A 449 -24.92 -13.15 65.22
C MET A 449 -24.79 -14.09 64.03
N PHE A 450 -25.61 -15.13 64.04
CA PHE A 450 -25.81 -16.00 62.88
C PHE A 450 -27.13 -15.61 62.21
N TRP A 451 -27.07 -15.24 60.95
CA TRP A 451 -28.24 -14.75 60.19
C TRP A 451 -28.26 -15.33 58.79
N GLU A 452 -29.44 -15.43 58.19
CA GLU A 452 -29.66 -16.06 56.88
C GLU A 452 -30.59 -15.20 56.03
N ALA A 453 -30.24 -14.97 54.76
CA ALA A 453 -31.14 -14.38 53.78
C ALA A 453 -32.07 -15.45 53.19
N VAL A 454 -33.32 -15.49 53.65
CA VAL A 454 -34.29 -16.53 53.25
C VAL A 454 -35.06 -16.13 52.00
N ASP A 455 -35.47 -14.86 51.91
CA ASP A 455 -36.33 -14.31 50.85
C ASP A 455 -35.73 -13.02 50.27
N LEU A 456 -35.06 -13.18 49.12
CA LEU A 456 -34.40 -12.08 48.41
C LEU A 456 -35.39 -11.07 47.82
N ALA A 457 -36.60 -11.51 47.47
CA ALA A 457 -37.62 -10.63 46.93
C ALA A 457 -38.14 -9.66 48.00
N LYS A 458 -38.32 -10.13 49.23
CA LYS A 458 -38.60 -9.25 50.38
C LYS A 458 -37.40 -8.37 50.73
N MET A 459 -36.20 -8.94 50.71
CA MET A 459 -34.97 -8.20 51.01
C MET A 459 -34.84 -6.98 50.10
N ILE A 460 -34.84 -7.17 48.77
CA ILE A 460 -34.58 -6.07 47.84
C ILE A 460 -35.66 -4.97 47.86
N ARG A 461 -36.91 -5.34 48.19
CA ARG A 461 -38.02 -4.38 48.35
C ARG A 461 -37.89 -3.53 49.62
N SER A 462 -37.23 -4.07 50.64
CA SER A 462 -37.18 -3.45 51.97
C SER A 462 -35.85 -2.76 52.25
N THR A 463 -34.73 -3.28 51.73
CA THR A 463 -33.40 -2.74 51.98
C THR A 463 -32.39 -3.04 50.87
N GLY A 464 -31.52 -2.08 50.59
CA GLY A 464 -30.32 -2.27 49.76
C GLY A 464 -29.05 -2.57 50.57
N ASN A 465 -29.13 -2.56 51.91
CA ASN A 465 -27.99 -2.75 52.80
C ASN A 465 -28.33 -3.67 53.98
N LEU A 466 -28.44 -4.96 53.67
CA LEU A 466 -28.92 -5.95 54.63
C LEU A 466 -28.06 -6.03 55.91
N PRO A 467 -26.72 -6.20 55.86
CA PRO A 467 -25.93 -6.35 57.08
C PRO A 467 -25.94 -5.10 57.95
N GLY A 468 -26.06 -3.91 57.34
CA GLY A 468 -26.15 -2.65 58.07
C GLY A 468 -27.47 -2.47 58.78
N ASP A 469 -28.59 -2.82 58.15
CA ASP A 469 -29.91 -2.76 58.77
C ASP A 469 -30.02 -3.74 59.94
N VAL A 470 -29.51 -4.97 59.76
CA VAL A 470 -29.52 -5.98 60.82
C VAL A 470 -28.65 -5.53 62.00
N TYR A 471 -27.45 -4.98 61.73
CA TYR A 471 -26.58 -4.38 62.74
C TYR A 471 -27.26 -3.22 63.48
N ASN A 472 -27.81 -2.25 62.77
CA ASN A 472 -28.39 -1.03 63.35
C ASN A 472 -29.62 -1.33 64.22
N GLN A 473 -30.44 -2.30 63.81
CA GLN A 473 -31.56 -2.76 64.61
C GLN A 473 -31.07 -3.44 65.90
N ALA A 474 -30.17 -4.42 65.78
CA ALA A 474 -29.63 -5.13 66.93
C ALA A 474 -28.95 -4.16 67.92
N ARG A 475 -28.09 -3.28 67.42
CA ARG A 475 -27.44 -2.20 68.19
C ARG A 475 -28.46 -1.33 68.93
N SER A 476 -29.53 -0.91 68.27
CA SER A 476 -30.54 -0.04 68.89
C SER A 476 -31.28 -0.73 70.03
N GLN A 477 -31.59 -2.03 69.88
CA GLN A 477 -32.21 -2.79 70.97
C GLN A 477 -31.27 -3.02 72.13
N PHE A 478 -30.01 -3.40 71.86
CA PHE A 478 -29.02 -3.55 72.93
C PHE A 478 -28.86 -2.24 73.70
N ILE A 479 -28.70 -1.10 73.02
CA ILE A 479 -28.61 0.20 73.69
C ILE A 479 -29.86 0.48 74.54
N LYS A 480 -31.06 0.18 74.03
CA LYS A 480 -32.33 0.40 74.74
C LYS A 480 -32.48 -0.47 75.99
N HIS A 481 -32.03 -1.73 75.95
CA HIS A 481 -32.10 -2.66 77.09
C HIS A 481 -30.99 -2.39 78.10
N VAL A 482 -29.75 -2.19 77.65
CA VAL A 482 -28.60 -1.90 78.51
C VAL A 482 -28.76 -0.57 79.25
N ALA A 483 -29.35 0.45 78.63
CA ALA A 483 -29.60 1.74 79.27
C ALA A 483 -30.58 1.69 80.47
N LYS A 484 -31.33 0.60 80.63
CA LYS A 484 -32.31 0.40 81.72
C LYS A 484 -31.79 -0.46 82.88
N VAL A 485 -30.60 -1.02 82.75
CA VAL A 485 -29.99 -1.88 83.77
C VAL A 485 -28.70 -1.25 84.29
N THR A 486 -28.37 -1.53 85.55
CA THR A 486 -27.06 -1.20 86.13
C THR A 486 -26.01 -2.19 85.64
N LEU A 487 -24.73 -1.84 85.71
CA LEU A 487 -23.64 -2.73 85.29
C LEU A 487 -23.68 -4.11 85.96
N LYS A 488 -23.92 -4.14 87.28
CA LYS A 488 -24.01 -5.40 88.04
C LYS A 488 -25.11 -6.31 87.48
N ARG A 489 -26.29 -5.75 87.28
CA ARG A 489 -27.44 -6.51 86.75
C ARG A 489 -27.20 -6.96 85.31
N PHE A 490 -26.55 -6.12 84.49
CA PHE A 490 -26.13 -6.50 83.15
C PHE A 490 -25.20 -7.71 83.17
N MET A 491 -24.19 -7.75 84.04
CA MET A 491 -23.26 -8.88 84.16
C MET A 491 -23.96 -10.17 84.60
N GLU A 492 -24.96 -10.09 85.48
CA GLU A 492 -25.74 -11.24 85.96
C GLU A 492 -26.77 -11.75 84.92
N GLU A 493 -27.37 -10.85 84.12
CA GLU A 493 -28.50 -11.15 83.22
C GLU A 493 -28.14 -11.08 81.71
N LEU A 494 -26.86 -11.01 81.34
CA LEU A 494 -26.40 -10.79 79.96
C LEU A 494 -27.04 -11.75 78.93
N HIS A 495 -27.08 -13.05 79.23
CA HIS A 495 -27.68 -14.05 78.34
C HIS A 495 -29.20 -13.90 78.21
N SER A 496 -29.87 -13.47 79.29
CA SER A 496 -31.32 -13.20 79.30
C SER A 496 -31.66 -11.99 78.44
N ILE A 497 -30.86 -10.92 78.53
CA ILE A 497 -31.01 -9.71 77.71
C ILE A 497 -30.88 -10.05 76.22
N SER A 498 -29.84 -10.81 75.84
CA SER A 498 -29.62 -11.22 74.45
C SER A 498 -30.79 -12.05 73.89
N SER A 499 -31.31 -12.99 74.71
CA SER A 499 -32.44 -13.83 74.34
C SER A 499 -33.73 -13.00 74.17
N SER A 500 -33.99 -12.05 75.07
CA SER A 500 -35.17 -11.16 74.98
C SER A 500 -35.15 -10.35 73.69
N ILE A 501 -34.00 -9.77 73.33
CA ILE A 501 -33.82 -8.98 72.10
C ILE A 501 -34.08 -9.83 70.85
N HIS A 502 -33.61 -11.08 70.84
CA HIS A 502 -33.83 -11.99 69.72
C HIS A 502 -35.34 -12.27 69.48
N THR A 503 -36.12 -12.47 70.55
CA THR A 503 -37.57 -12.72 70.45
C THR A 503 -38.40 -11.48 70.11
N GLU A 504 -38.05 -10.30 70.63
CA GLU A 504 -38.84 -9.07 70.44
C GLU A 504 -38.86 -8.61 68.97
N ASP A 505 -37.78 -8.83 68.23
CA ASP A 505 -37.57 -8.22 66.90
C ASP A 505 -37.76 -9.17 65.71
N ALA A 506 -38.26 -10.39 65.92
CA ALA A 506 -38.47 -11.37 64.85
C ALA A 506 -39.22 -10.79 63.65
N ASN A 507 -40.27 -9.98 63.90
CA ASN A 507 -41.07 -9.32 62.85
C ASN A 507 -40.24 -8.35 61.98
N PHE A 508 -39.28 -7.63 62.57
CA PHE A 508 -38.43 -6.69 61.81
C PHE A 508 -37.58 -7.43 60.79
N TYR A 509 -36.96 -8.54 61.21
CA TYR A 509 -36.08 -9.34 60.36
C TYR A 509 -36.88 -10.13 59.30
N GLU A 510 -38.00 -10.74 59.69
CA GLU A 510 -38.89 -11.46 58.77
C GLU A 510 -39.45 -10.56 57.66
N SER A 511 -39.82 -9.31 57.99
CA SER A 511 -40.29 -8.33 56.99
C SER A 511 -39.25 -8.00 55.92
N ARG A 512 -37.96 -8.18 56.24
CA ARG A 512 -36.81 -7.99 55.33
C ARG A 512 -36.31 -9.29 54.70
N GLY A 513 -37.02 -10.41 54.92
CA GLY A 513 -36.61 -11.71 54.40
C GLY A 513 -35.39 -12.32 55.09
N VAL A 514 -35.08 -11.88 56.32
CA VAL A 514 -33.94 -12.36 57.11
C VAL A 514 -34.42 -13.23 58.25
N LYS A 515 -33.71 -14.32 58.50
CA LYS A 515 -33.85 -15.14 59.70
C LYS A 515 -32.60 -15.00 60.55
N ILE A 516 -32.77 -14.68 61.84
CA ILE A 516 -31.68 -14.76 62.81
C ILE A 516 -31.75 -16.14 63.47
N HIS A 517 -30.63 -16.84 63.51
CA HIS A 517 -30.50 -18.15 64.16
C HIS A 517 -30.03 -18.02 65.60
N SER A 518 -29.06 -17.13 65.85
CA SER A 518 -28.60 -16.81 67.20
C SER A 518 -28.03 -15.40 67.27
N LEU A 519 -28.08 -14.84 68.47
CA LEU A 519 -27.56 -13.52 68.82
C LEU A 519 -26.97 -13.61 70.22
N GLU A 520 -25.65 -13.41 70.33
CA GLU A 520 -24.91 -13.63 71.57
C GLU A 520 -23.88 -12.52 71.80
N VAL A 521 -23.85 -11.98 73.01
CA VAL A 521 -22.78 -11.08 73.44
C VAL A 521 -21.58 -11.94 73.83
N THR A 522 -20.50 -11.88 73.04
CA THR A 522 -19.30 -12.69 73.28
C THR A 522 -18.33 -12.01 74.24
N ARG A 523 -18.28 -10.68 74.20
CA ARG A 523 -17.38 -9.91 75.05
C ARG A 523 -17.99 -8.56 75.36
N TYR A 524 -17.68 -8.06 76.55
CA TYR A 524 -17.91 -6.68 76.93
C TYR A 524 -16.65 -6.12 77.56
N SER A 525 -16.42 -4.82 77.37
CA SER A 525 -15.34 -4.09 78.03
C SER A 525 -15.84 -2.71 78.45
N CYS A 526 -15.26 -2.14 79.51
CA CYS A 526 -15.51 -0.75 79.84
C CYS A 526 -14.68 0.14 78.92
N SER A 527 -15.31 1.21 78.41
CA SER A 527 -14.63 2.19 77.56
C SER A 527 -13.56 2.96 78.35
N ASP A 528 -13.81 3.21 79.64
CA ASP A 528 -12.82 3.77 80.56
C ASP A 528 -11.91 2.69 81.14
N LYS A 529 -10.60 2.86 80.91
CA LYS A 529 -9.54 1.97 81.40
C LYS A 529 -9.55 1.88 82.93
N ARG A 530 -9.83 2.97 83.63
CA ARG A 530 -9.88 2.99 85.10
C ARG A 530 -11.03 2.15 85.63
N THR A 531 -12.21 2.24 85.04
CA THR A 531 -13.37 1.41 85.41
C THR A 531 -13.12 -0.06 85.10
N SER A 532 -12.46 -0.38 83.98
CA SER A 532 -12.08 -1.75 83.64
C SER A 532 -11.11 -2.37 84.66
N GLU A 533 -10.11 -1.61 85.11
CA GLU A 533 -9.15 -2.05 86.13
C GLU A 533 -9.83 -2.32 87.47
N VAL A 534 -10.76 -1.45 87.88
CA VAL A 534 -11.54 -1.62 89.11
C VAL A 534 -12.42 -2.87 89.03
N LEU A 535 -13.08 -3.12 87.90
CA LEU A 535 -13.89 -4.33 87.73
C LEU A 535 -13.05 -5.60 87.76
N GLN A 536 -11.86 -5.57 87.15
CA GLN A 536 -10.94 -6.71 87.19
C GLN A 536 -10.49 -7.00 88.63
N GLN A 537 -10.18 -5.96 89.41
CA GLN A 537 -9.86 -6.11 90.84
C GLN A 537 -11.05 -6.69 91.64
N ILE A 538 -12.28 -6.24 91.38
CA ILE A 538 -13.49 -6.78 92.02
C ILE A 538 -13.68 -8.26 91.67
N ILE A 539 -13.46 -8.65 90.41
CA ILE A 539 -13.56 -10.04 89.95
C ILE A 539 -12.48 -10.90 90.62
N GLU A 540 -11.23 -10.43 90.67
CA GLU A 540 -10.12 -11.11 91.34
C GLU A 540 -10.39 -11.28 92.85
N GLU A 541 -10.88 -10.24 93.52
CA GLU A 541 -11.22 -10.28 94.95
C GLU A 541 -12.39 -11.24 95.22
N THR A 542 -13.43 -11.22 94.38
CA THR A 542 -14.58 -12.13 94.50
C THR A 542 -14.15 -13.59 94.28
N THR A 543 -13.28 -13.84 93.30
CA THR A 543 -12.70 -15.18 93.04
C THR A 543 -11.85 -15.64 94.22
N ASN A 544 -11.00 -14.77 94.76
CA ASN A 544 -10.21 -15.06 95.95
C ASN A 544 -11.10 -15.34 97.17
N ARG A 545 -12.22 -14.62 97.33
CA ARG A 545 -13.20 -14.84 98.40
C ARG A 545 -13.93 -16.18 98.25
N LEU A 546 -14.34 -16.54 97.03
CA LEU A 546 -14.95 -17.85 96.72
C LEU A 546 -13.97 -19.00 96.96
N ASN A 547 -12.72 -18.87 96.53
CA ASN A 547 -11.70 -19.88 96.79
C ASN A 547 -11.45 -20.05 98.30
N ARG A 548 -11.40 -18.95 99.07
CA ARG A 548 -11.32 -19.01 100.54
C ARG A 548 -12.54 -19.67 101.18
N LEU A 549 -13.74 -19.39 100.68
CA LEU A 549 -14.99 -20.02 101.15
C LEU A 549 -15.04 -21.51 100.82
N SER A 550 -14.68 -21.90 99.60
CA SER A 550 -14.59 -23.31 99.16
C SER A 550 -13.51 -24.06 99.95
N GLN A 551 -12.39 -23.41 100.26
CA GLN A 551 -11.34 -23.99 101.10
C GLN A 551 -11.82 -24.15 102.55
N ALA A 552 -12.54 -23.17 103.11
CA ALA A 552 -13.16 -23.27 104.43
C ALA A 552 -14.27 -24.33 104.50
N GLU A 553 -15.06 -24.50 103.44
CA GLU A 553 -16.04 -25.59 103.32
C GLU A 553 -15.33 -26.95 103.23
N SER A 554 -14.28 -27.06 102.41
CA SER A 554 -13.47 -28.28 102.31
C SER A 554 -12.79 -28.64 103.64
N GLU A 555 -12.36 -27.65 104.43
CA GLU A 555 -11.81 -27.86 105.76
C GLU A 555 -12.89 -28.29 106.76
N ASN A 556 -14.10 -27.73 106.69
CA ASN A 556 -15.22 -28.14 107.54
C ASN A 556 -15.76 -29.54 107.23
N PHE A 557 -15.72 -29.99 105.97
CA PHE A 557 -16.10 -31.37 105.60
C PHE A 557 -15.01 -32.41 105.90
N GLY A 558 -13.78 -31.99 106.22
CA GLY A 558 -12.68 -32.89 106.61
C GLY A 558 -12.68 -33.30 108.10
N PHE A 559 -13.61 -32.76 108.91
CA PHE A 559 -13.70 -33.01 110.36
C PHE A 559 -15.04 -33.61 110.82
N ALA A 560 -15.81 -34.24 109.91
CA ALA A 560 -17.02 -34.99 110.24
C ALA A 560 -16.81 -36.51 110.20
#